data_AF-A0A7V4U549-F1
#
_entry.id   AF-A0A7V4U549-F1
#
_cell.length_a   1.000
_cell.length_b   1.000
_cell.length_c   1.000
_cell.angle_alpha   90.00
_cell.angle_beta   90.00
_cell.angle_gamma   90.00
#
_symmetry.space_group_name_H-M   'P 1'
#
loop_
_entity.id
_entity.type
_entity.pdbx_description
1 polymer ?
#
loop_
_entity_poly.entity_id
_entity_poly.type
_entity_poly.pdbx_seq_one_letter_code
_entity_poly.pdbx_strand_id
1 'polypeptide(L)'
;MIRIYKIDSKDLDRVKSVLEAPDEMTGELNVELEKEQGKGNKEKAKAWKVNEFKKQGYILREAKTLGIDEKVSYLQINGDESFFNRNEKVLLNAGAKKIEGAEYEEIKSKIEEQEMGASESIGFVFG
;
A
#
# COMPACT_ATOMS: atom_id res chain seq x y z
N MET A 1 10.08 6.40 -2.39
CA MET A 1 10.73 5.45 -3.33
C MET A 1 9.63 4.58 -3.93
N ILE A 2 9.64 4.36 -5.25
CA ILE A 2 8.62 3.54 -5.90
C ILE A 2 9.13 2.10 -6.03
N ARG A 3 8.29 1.13 -5.67
CA ARG A 3 8.51 -0.29 -5.96
C ARG A 3 7.29 -0.85 -6.65
N ILE A 4 7.52 -1.69 -7.66
CA ILE A 4 6.46 -2.37 -8.40
C ILE A 4 6.61 -3.88 -8.18
N TYR A 5 5.47 -4.53 -8.02
CA TYR A 5 5.37 -5.97 -7.84
C TYR A 5 4.39 -6.55 -8.86
N LYS A 6 4.74 -7.69 -9.44
CA LYS A 6 3.91 -8.53 -10.28
C LYS A 6 3.22 -9.59 -9.44
N ILE A 7 1.91 -9.73 -9.61
CA ILE A 7 1.07 -10.61 -8.82
C ILE A 7 0.30 -11.51 -9.79
N ASP A 8 0.49 -12.81 -9.67
CA ASP A 8 -0.28 -13.79 -10.43
C ASP A 8 -1.76 -13.73 -10.02
N SER A 9 -2.70 -13.95 -10.96
CA SER A 9 -4.14 -13.92 -10.62
C SER A 9 -4.54 -14.87 -9.49
N LYS A 10 -3.76 -15.93 -9.25
CA LYS A 10 -4.00 -16.90 -8.16
C LYS A 10 -3.70 -16.32 -6.77
N ASP A 11 -2.76 -15.39 -6.69
CA ASP A 11 -2.28 -14.78 -5.45
C ASP A 11 -2.87 -13.39 -5.23
N LEU A 12 -3.57 -12.84 -6.23
CA LEU A 12 -4.22 -11.53 -6.17
C LEU A 12 -5.12 -11.35 -4.95
N ASP A 13 -6.00 -12.32 -4.66
CA ASP A 13 -6.88 -12.28 -3.48
C ASP A 13 -6.10 -12.25 -2.16
N ARG A 14 -4.98 -12.98 -2.08
CA ARG A 14 -4.12 -12.98 -0.89
C ARG A 14 -3.43 -11.64 -0.70
N VAL A 15 -2.87 -11.09 -1.78
CA VAL A 15 -2.22 -9.77 -1.74
C VAL A 15 -3.24 -8.69 -1.40
N LYS A 16 -4.43 -8.70 -2.01
CA LYS A 16 -5.51 -7.77 -1.68
C LYS A 16 -5.90 -7.87 -0.21
N SER A 17 -6.02 -9.08 0.33
CA SER A 17 -6.31 -9.27 1.77
C SER A 17 -5.27 -8.61 2.68
N VAL A 18 -3.99 -8.60 2.29
CA VAL A 18 -2.92 -7.89 3.01
C VAL A 18 -3.05 -6.37 2.86
N LEU A 19 -3.25 -5.90 1.63
CA LEU A 19 -3.37 -4.48 1.32
C LEU A 19 -4.62 -3.83 1.93
N GLU A 20 -5.71 -4.59 1.99
CA GLU A 20 -7.03 -4.15 2.44
C GLU A 20 -7.36 -4.60 3.85
N ALA A 21 -6.41 -5.25 4.55
CA ALA A 21 -6.56 -5.71 5.91
C ALA A 21 -7.17 -4.59 6.78
N PRO A 22 -8.23 -4.89 7.56
CA PRO A 22 -8.79 -3.91 8.48
C PRO A 22 -7.75 -3.54 9.54
N ASP A 23 -7.86 -2.34 10.07
CA ASP A 23 -7.05 -1.95 11.23
C ASP A 23 -7.45 -2.87 12.40
N GLU A 24 -6.51 -3.65 12.90
CA GLU A 24 -6.77 -4.57 14.00
C GLU A 24 -6.48 -3.88 15.34
N MET A 25 -7.44 -3.98 16.27
CA MET A 25 -7.23 -3.55 17.65
C MET A 25 -6.28 -4.54 18.33
N THR A 26 -5.03 -4.15 18.51
CA THR A 26 -3.98 -5.04 19.04
C THR A 26 -3.80 -4.98 20.55
N GLY A 27 -4.47 -4.04 21.24
CA GLY A 27 -4.55 -4.06 22.70
C GLY A 27 -4.90 -2.71 23.33
N GLU A 28 -5.08 -2.73 24.66
CA GLU A 28 -5.19 -1.54 25.50
C GLU A 28 -3.78 -1.04 25.86
N LEU A 29 -3.44 0.19 25.45
CA LEU A 29 -2.21 0.84 25.89
C LEU A 29 -2.52 1.68 27.13
N ASN A 30 -1.98 1.28 28.28
CA ASN A 30 -2.05 2.09 29.50
C ASN A 30 -1.04 3.25 29.35
N VAL A 31 -1.54 4.43 28.98
CA VAL A 31 -0.71 5.63 28.94
C VAL A 31 -0.83 6.34 30.28
N GLU A 32 0.23 6.31 31.08
CA GLU A 32 0.35 7.20 32.25
C GLU A 32 0.83 8.56 31.76
N LEU A 33 -0.11 9.51 31.67
CA LEU A 33 0.20 10.91 31.44
C LEU A 33 0.57 11.53 32.79
N GLU A 34 1.85 11.77 33.03
CA GLU A 34 2.31 12.56 34.16
C GLU A 34 1.87 14.02 33.95
N LYS A 35 0.89 14.48 34.72
CA LYS A 35 0.65 15.92 34.92
C LYS A 35 1.52 16.37 36.08
N GLU A 36 2.13 17.55 35.92
CA GLU A 36 3.08 18.24 36.82
C GLU A 36 2.58 18.49 38.27
N GLN A 37 1.43 17.94 38.67
CA GLN A 37 0.88 18.00 40.03
C GLN A 37 0.19 16.69 40.44
N GLY A 38 0.95 15.58 40.56
CA GLY A 38 0.69 14.48 41.50
C GLY A 38 -0.64 13.70 41.41
N LYS A 39 -1.50 13.92 40.40
CA LYS A 39 -2.71 13.11 40.14
C LYS A 39 -2.87 12.91 38.63
N GLY A 40 -2.18 11.91 38.08
CA GLY A 40 -2.38 11.45 36.72
C GLY A 40 -3.67 10.63 36.61
N ASN A 41 -4.57 11.01 35.71
CA ASN A 41 -5.65 10.13 35.27
C ASN A 41 -5.08 9.12 34.28
N LYS A 42 -5.31 7.83 34.52
CA LYS A 42 -4.96 6.76 33.57
C LYS A 42 -5.94 6.82 32.40
N GLU A 43 -5.54 7.46 31.31
CA GLU A 43 -6.32 7.42 30.07
C GLU A 43 -5.93 6.16 29.29
N LYS A 44 -6.94 5.32 29.03
CA LYS A 44 -6.78 4.11 28.20
C LYS A 44 -6.69 4.54 26.74
N ALA A 45 -5.49 4.62 26.18
CA ALA A 45 -5.33 4.80 24.75
C ALA A 45 -5.50 3.44 24.07
N LYS A 46 -6.38 3.35 23.07
CA LYS A 46 -6.52 2.12 22.27
C LYS A 46 -5.33 2.05 21.32
N ALA A 47 -4.54 0.98 21.39
CA ALA A 47 -3.51 0.71 20.39
C ALA A 47 -4.18 0.06 19.17
N TRP A 48 -4.13 0.77 18.04
CA TRP A 48 -4.59 0.28 16.75
C TRP A 48 -3.37 -0.13 15.94
N LYS A 49 -3.35 -1.36 15.42
CA LYS A 49 -2.42 -1.75 14.38
C LYS A 49 -2.96 -1.22 13.06
N VAL A 50 -2.47 -0.04 12.69
CA VAL A 50 -2.83 0.61 11.44
C VAL A 50 -2.27 -0.17 10.26
N ASN A 51 -3.09 -0.42 9.25
CA ASN A 51 -2.62 -0.97 7.99
C ASN A 51 -1.76 0.08 7.26
N GLU A 52 -0.45 -0.12 7.30
CA GLU A 52 0.52 0.79 6.69
C GLU A 52 0.32 0.90 5.17
N PHE A 53 -0.16 -0.15 4.48
CA PHE A 53 -0.42 -0.11 3.03
C PHE A 53 -1.57 0.85 2.68
N LYS A 54 -2.66 0.83 3.46
CA LYS A 54 -3.77 1.78 3.28
C LYS A 54 -3.33 3.21 3.53
N LYS A 55 -2.55 3.43 4.58
CA LYS A 55 -2.06 4.76 4.94
C LYS A 55 -1.08 5.32 3.91
N GLN A 56 -0.19 4.47 3.40
CA GLN A 56 0.80 4.87 2.40
C GLN A 56 0.16 5.14 1.03
N GLY A 57 -0.89 4.37 0.69
CA GLY A 57 -1.49 4.38 -0.63
C GLY A 57 -0.73 3.48 -1.60
N TYR A 58 -1.47 2.85 -2.50
CA TYR A 58 -0.94 1.96 -3.52
C TYR A 58 -1.78 2.03 -4.78
N ILE A 59 -1.19 1.66 -5.90
CA ILE A 59 -1.85 1.55 -7.20
C ILE A 59 -1.83 0.09 -7.61
N LEU A 60 -2.99 -0.52 -7.77
CA LEU A 60 -3.14 -1.88 -8.26
C LEU A 60 -3.82 -1.83 -9.63
N ARG A 61 -3.12 -2.28 -10.66
CA ARG A 61 -3.59 -2.31 -12.05
C ARG A 61 -3.46 -3.70 -12.63
N GLU A 62 -4.38 -4.09 -13.51
CA GLU A 62 -4.29 -5.36 -14.22
C GLU A 62 -3.40 -5.21 -15.45
N ALA A 63 -2.64 -6.24 -15.81
CA ALA A 63 -1.81 -6.21 -17.03
C ALA A 63 -2.66 -5.86 -18.26
N LYS A 64 -3.88 -6.39 -18.34
CA LYS A 64 -4.83 -6.08 -19.41
C LYS A 64 -5.16 -4.60 -19.53
N THR A 65 -5.29 -3.87 -18.43
CA THR A 65 -5.58 -2.43 -18.48
C THR A 65 -4.39 -1.65 -19.01
N LEU A 66 -3.17 -2.17 -18.84
CA LEU A 66 -1.92 -1.60 -19.36
C LEU A 66 -1.63 -2.01 -20.81
N GLY A 67 -2.54 -2.75 -21.45
CA GLY A 67 -2.38 -3.28 -22.81
C GLY A 67 -1.46 -4.50 -22.91
N ILE A 68 -1.26 -5.22 -21.80
CA ILE A 68 -0.43 -6.42 -21.71
C ILE A 68 -1.34 -7.64 -21.63
N ASP A 69 -1.16 -8.59 -22.57
CA ASP A 69 -1.97 -9.82 -22.61
C ASP A 69 -1.43 -10.89 -21.63
N GLU A 70 -1.32 -10.50 -20.35
CA GLU A 70 -0.98 -11.41 -19.26
C GLU A 70 -2.10 -11.47 -18.23
N LYS A 71 -2.24 -12.62 -17.57
CA LYS A 71 -3.15 -12.80 -16.43
C LYS A 71 -2.42 -12.50 -15.12
N VAL A 72 -1.92 -11.27 -15.01
CA VAL A 72 -1.24 -10.77 -13.82
C VAL A 72 -1.73 -9.37 -13.48
N SER A 73 -1.50 -8.96 -12.24
CA SER A 73 -1.73 -7.60 -11.77
C SER A 73 -0.42 -7.00 -11.30
N TYR A 74 -0.25 -5.71 -11.55
CA TYR A 74 0.89 -4.92 -11.11
C TYR A 74 0.48 -4.03 -9.96
N LEU A 75 1.24 -4.11 -8.87
CA LEU A 75 1.09 -3.32 -7.67
C LEU A 75 2.25 -2.35 -7.56
N GLN A 76 1.96 -1.07 -7.71
CA GLN A 76 2.90 0.01 -7.49
C GLN A 76 2.66 0.63 -6.11
N ILE A 77 3.72 0.70 -5.30
CA ILE A 77 3.69 1.36 -3.99
C ILE A 77 4.77 2.43 -3.99
N ASN A 78 4.40 3.65 -3.62
CA ASN A 78 5.35 4.70 -3.31
C ASN A 78 5.50 4.79 -1.81
N GLY A 79 6.66 4.42 -1.27
CA GLY A 79 6.92 4.44 0.16
C GLY A 79 8.40 4.65 0.49
N ASP A 80 8.70 4.83 1.78
CA ASP A 80 10.08 4.95 2.25
C ASP A 80 10.72 3.59 2.50
N GLU A 81 12.04 3.55 2.65
CA GLU A 81 12.76 2.30 2.89
C GLU A 81 12.29 1.58 4.17
N SER A 82 12.00 2.34 5.23
CA SER A 82 11.43 1.83 6.49
C SER A 82 10.10 1.11 6.28
N PHE A 83 9.25 1.61 5.37
CA PHE A 83 7.98 1.00 5.04
C PHE A 83 8.20 -0.36 4.38
N PHE A 84 9.05 -0.41 3.34
CA PHE A 84 9.33 -1.65 2.63
C PHE A 84 10.03 -2.68 3.53
N ASN A 85 10.98 -2.29 4.37
CA ASN A 85 11.68 -3.22 5.24
C ASN A 85 10.73 -3.99 6.19
N ARG A 86 9.66 -3.32 6.64
CA ARG A 86 8.63 -3.90 7.51
C ARG A 86 7.58 -4.71 6.75
N ASN A 87 7.16 -4.21 5.59
CA ASN A 87 5.94 -4.66 4.92
C ASN A 87 6.20 -5.51 3.65
N GLU A 88 7.36 -5.36 3.01
CA GLU A 88 7.70 -6.07 1.78
C GLU A 88 7.67 -7.59 1.97
N LYS A 89 8.17 -8.09 3.10
CA LYS A 89 8.14 -9.53 3.39
C LYS A 89 6.73 -10.10 3.39
N VAL A 90 5.74 -9.31 3.83
CA VAL A 90 4.33 -9.73 3.85
C VAL A 90 3.79 -9.83 2.42
N LEU A 91 4.13 -8.88 1.55
CA LEU A 91 3.75 -8.92 0.14
C LEU A 91 4.39 -10.10 -0.58
N LEU A 92 5.70 -10.30 -0.39
CA LEU A 92 6.43 -11.41 -1.01
C LEU A 92 5.85 -12.77 -0.58
N ASN A 93 5.53 -12.93 0.71
CA ASN A 93 4.89 -14.14 1.23
C ASN A 93 3.45 -14.34 0.71
N ALA A 94 2.75 -13.25 0.40
CA ALA A 94 1.41 -13.30 -0.19
C ALA A 94 1.43 -13.68 -1.68
N GLY A 95 2.61 -13.73 -2.31
CA GLY A 95 2.79 -14.12 -3.72
C GLY A 95 3.16 -12.97 -4.65
N ALA A 96 3.41 -11.76 -4.12
CA ALA A 96 3.90 -10.65 -4.92
C ALA A 96 5.37 -10.88 -5.30
N LYS A 97 5.72 -10.65 -6.56
CA LYS A 97 7.10 -10.75 -7.08
C LYS A 97 7.59 -9.36 -7.43
N LYS A 98 8.69 -8.93 -6.82
CA LYS A 98 9.30 -7.65 -7.16
C LYS A 98 9.76 -7.68 -8.62
N ILE A 99 9.43 -6.65 -9.39
CA ILE A 99 9.93 -6.47 -10.75
C ILE A 99 11.07 -5.45 -10.76
N GLU A 100 12.10 -5.70 -11.55
CA GLU A 100 13.30 -4.87 -11.64
C GLU A 100 13.79 -4.79 -13.09
N GLY A 101 14.58 -3.76 -13.41
CA GLY A 101 15.15 -3.56 -14.75
C GLY A 101 14.14 -3.05 -15.78
N ALA A 102 14.22 -3.56 -17.02
CA ALA A 102 13.41 -3.09 -18.14
C ALA A 102 11.90 -3.27 -17.92
N GLU A 103 11.48 -4.38 -17.32
CA GLU A 103 10.06 -4.63 -17.02
C GLU A 103 9.52 -3.59 -16.01
N TYR A 104 10.34 -3.19 -15.03
CA TYR A 104 9.96 -2.16 -14.07
C TYR A 104 9.71 -0.81 -14.76
N GLU A 105 10.61 -0.37 -15.63
CA GLU A 105 10.47 0.93 -16.31
C GLU A 105 9.27 0.96 -17.25
N GLU A 106 9.04 -0.13 -18.00
CA GLU A 106 7.89 -0.25 -18.90
C GLU A 106 6.56 -0.17 -18.14
N ILE A 107 6.41 -0.95 -17.06
CA ILE A 107 5.18 -0.95 -16.26
C ILE A 107 5.00 0.38 -15.55
N LYS A 108 6.08 0.97 -15.01
CA LYS A 108 6.03 2.28 -14.36
C LYS A 108 5.51 3.35 -15.31
N SER A 109 6.07 3.41 -16.53
CA SER A 109 5.63 4.37 -17.56
C SER A 109 4.15 4.18 -17.89
N LYS A 110 3.72 2.94 -18.14
CA LYS A 110 2.31 2.65 -18.47
C LYS A 110 1.35 3.03 -17.34
N ILE A 111 1.73 2.80 -16.07
CA ILE A 111 0.92 3.21 -14.92
C ILE A 111 0.89 4.73 -14.83
N GLU A 112 2.02 5.42 -14.92
CA GLU A 112 2.09 6.89 -14.85
C GLU A 112 1.30 7.56 -15.99
N GLU A 113 1.39 7.05 -17.22
CA GLU A 113 0.62 7.54 -18.37
C GLU A 113 -0.89 7.43 -18.14
N GLN A 114 -1.36 6.32 -17.55
CA GLN A 114 -2.78 6.16 -17.21
C GLN A 114 -3.23 7.07 -16.07
N GLU A 115 -2.39 7.26 -15.06
CA GLU A 115 -2.70 8.15 -13.94
C GLU A 115 -2.70 9.62 -14.37
N MET A 116 -1.78 10.02 -15.26
CA MET A 116 -1.77 11.35 -15.88
C MET A 116 -3.03 11.60 -16.71
N GLY A 117 -3.40 10.65 -17.59
CA GLY A 117 -4.63 10.78 -18.39
C GLY A 117 -5.91 10.84 -17.53
N ALA A 118 -5.94 10.11 -16.41
CA ALA A 118 -7.03 10.21 -15.43
C ALA A 118 -7.06 11.57 -14.71
N SER A 119 -5.89 12.12 -14.35
CA SER A 119 -5.78 13.43 -13.71
C SER A 119 -6.15 14.58 -14.64
N GLU A 120 -5.78 14.51 -15.93
CA GLU A 120 -6.18 15.50 -16.94
C GLU A 120 -7.70 15.47 -17.18
N SER A 121 -8.32 14.29 -17.11
CA SER A 121 -9.77 14.14 -17.22
C SER A 121 -10.53 14.76 -16.03
N ILE A 122 -9.97 14.72 -14.82
CA ILE A 122 -10.56 15.36 -13.63
C ILE A 122 -10.34 16.88 -13.65
N GLY A 123 -9.22 17.37 -14.22
CA GLY A 123 -8.96 18.79 -14.41
C GLY A 123 -9.96 19.48 -15.35
N PHE A 124 -10.56 18.75 -16.29
CA PHE A 124 -11.56 19.28 -17.23
C PHE A 124 -12.98 19.37 -16.64
N VAL A 125 -13.26 18.66 -15.54
CA VAL A 125 -14.61 18.63 -14.92
C VAL A 125 -14.79 19.72 -13.85
N PHE A 126 -13.70 20.37 -13.43
CA PHE A 126 -13.72 21.50 -12.48
C PHE A 126 -13.23 22.83 -13.09
N GLY A 127 -13.20 22.93 -14.43
CA GLY A 127 -12.88 24.15 -15.17
C GLY A 127 -14.11 25.01 -15.49
#